data_AF-A0A0C1R9Y9-F1
#
_entry.id   AF-A0A0C1R9Y9-F1
#
_cell.length_a   1.000
_cell.length_b   1.000
_cell.length_c   1.000
_cell.angle_alpha   90.00
_cell.angle_beta   90.00
_cell.angle_gamma   90.00
#
_symmetry.space_group_name_H-M   'P 1'
#
loop_
_entity.id
_entity.type
_entity.pdbx_description
1 polymer ?
#
loop_
_entity_poly.entity_id
_entity_poly.type
_entity_poly.pdbx_seq_one_letter_code
_entity_poly.pdbx_strand_id
1 'polypeptide(L)'
;MDLYKKTEQLLNSYVEMEVEIENSLLEIGEIRNDNDIRAINFNEKSSKTNKVNKDVENRVVNKEDRINYYLNIINKNKTIIKKIENSTKVLTQLEKDVIELKYFHNPILSRKEISRKIQLTPAAIDKIKIRAIQKMMKFL
;
A
#
# COMPACT_ATOMS: atom_id res chain seq x y z
N MET A 1 -11.20 -19.39 11.70
CA MET A 1 -10.72 -18.02 12.01
C MET A 1 -11.85 -17.05 11.73
N ASP A 2 -12.26 -16.28 12.73
CA ASP A 2 -13.41 -15.36 12.70
C ASP A 2 -13.25 -14.30 11.60
N LEU A 3 -14.26 -14.16 10.74
CA LEU A 3 -14.24 -13.25 9.57
C LEU A 3 -14.04 -11.81 10.01
N TYR A 4 -14.62 -11.42 11.15
CA TYR A 4 -14.43 -10.12 11.77
C TYR A 4 -12.94 -9.81 12.01
N LYS A 5 -12.19 -10.77 12.57
CA LYS A 5 -10.76 -10.59 12.88
C LYS A 5 -9.93 -10.39 11.61
N LYS A 6 -10.27 -11.09 10.53
CA LYS A 6 -9.59 -10.92 9.23
C LYS A 6 -9.85 -9.53 8.67
N THR A 7 -11.08 -9.03 8.76
CA THR A 7 -11.42 -7.67 8.34
C THR A 7 -10.70 -6.63 9.19
N GLU A 8 -10.65 -6.81 10.52
CA GLU A 8 -9.93 -5.88 11.40
C GLU A 8 -8.42 -5.88 11.13
N GLN A 9 -7.81 -7.05 10.85
CA GLN A 9 -6.42 -7.14 10.43
C GLN A 9 -6.17 -6.39 9.12
N LEU A 10 -7.05 -6.56 8.13
CA LEU A 10 -6.96 -5.86 6.85
C LEU A 10 -7.01 -4.33 7.01
N LEU A 11 -7.87 -3.83 7.90
CA LEU A 11 -7.98 -2.41 8.19
C LEU A 11 -6.74 -1.87 8.93
N ASN A 12 -6.13 -2.65 9.83
CA ASN A 12 -4.89 -2.25 10.50
C ASN A 12 -3.72 -2.06 9.52
N SER A 13 -3.67 -2.85 8.45
CA SER A 13 -2.63 -2.73 7.42
C SER A 13 -2.91 -1.63 6.39
N TYR A 14 -3.95 -0.81 6.56
CA TYR A 14 -4.28 0.27 5.61
C TYR A 14 -3.10 1.23 5.40
N VAL A 15 -2.59 1.81 6.50
CA VAL A 15 -1.46 2.76 6.45
C VAL A 15 -0.18 2.06 5.97
N GLU A 16 0.03 0.80 6.36
CA GLU A 16 1.17 0.01 5.89
C GLU A 16 1.16 -0.17 4.37
N MET A 17 -0.02 -0.42 3.77
CA MET A 17 -0.17 -0.54 2.32
C MET A 17 0.08 0.78 1.59
N GLU A 18 -0.32 1.92 2.17
CA GLU A 18 -0.01 3.25 1.62
C GLU A 18 1.50 3.49 1.59
N VAL A 19 2.17 3.21 2.72
CA VAL A 19 3.63 3.32 2.83
C VAL A 19 4.34 2.36 1.87
N GLU A 20 3.86 1.12 1.72
CA GLU A 20 4.44 0.15 0.80
C GLU A 20 4.30 0.57 -0.68
N ILE A 21 3.19 1.24 -1.04
CA ILE A 21 3.02 1.83 -2.37
C ILE A 21 4.06 2.94 -2.59
N GLU A 22 4.23 3.85 -1.63
CA GLU A 22 5.20 4.94 -1.72
C GLU A 22 6.62 4.41 -1.86
N ASN A 23 7.01 3.45 -1.02
CA ASN A 23 8.32 2.80 -1.09
C ASN A 23 8.54 2.09 -2.44
N SER A 24 7.54 1.36 -2.94
CA SER A 24 7.63 0.69 -4.24
C SER A 24 7.81 1.68 -5.40
N LEU A 25 7.22 2.87 -5.31
CA LEU A 25 7.41 3.93 -6.31
C LEU A 25 8.84 4.51 -6.26
N LEU A 26 9.41 4.67 -5.06
CA LEU A 26 10.80 5.09 -4.88
C LEU A 26 11.77 4.07 -5.48
N GLU A 27 11.57 2.78 -5.21
CA GLU A 27 12.37 1.67 -5.77
C GLU A 27 12.33 1.66 -7.32
N ILE A 28 11.15 1.85 -7.91
CA ILE A 28 11.03 1.99 -9.38
C ILE A 28 11.82 3.23 -9.86
N GLY A 29 11.76 4.33 -9.13
CA GLY A 29 12.53 5.54 -9.41
C GLY A 29 14.04 5.30 -9.39
N GLU A 30 14.55 4.60 -8.38
CA GLU A 30 15.97 4.24 -8.27
C GLU A 30 16.43 3.34 -9.42
N ILE A 31 15.66 2.30 -9.74
CA ILE A 31 15.96 1.40 -10.88
C ILE A 31 16.01 2.18 -12.21
N ARG A 32 15.14 3.19 -12.36
CA ARG A 32 15.12 4.05 -13.55
C ARG A 32 16.27 5.06 -13.58
N ASN A 33 16.67 5.63 -12.45
CA ASN A 33 17.74 6.63 -12.36
C ASN A 33 19.15 6.02 -12.47
N ASP A 34 19.33 4.76 -12.07
CA ASP A 34 20.57 3.99 -12.27
C ASP A 34 20.91 3.81 -13.78
N ASN A 35 20.02 4.25 -14.69
CA ASN A 35 20.24 4.35 -16.13
C ASN A 35 21.04 5.59 -16.57
N ASP A 36 20.94 6.73 -15.86
CA ASP A 36 21.55 7.99 -16.31
C ASP A 36 23.05 8.07 -15.99
N ILE A 37 23.52 7.38 -14.94
CA ILE A 37 24.90 7.51 -14.45
C ILE A 37 25.90 6.62 -15.23
N ARG A 38 25.43 5.63 -15.99
CA ARG A 38 26.32 4.65 -16.67
C ARG A 38 26.52 4.86 -18.17
N ALA A 39 26.10 6.01 -18.71
CA ALA A 39 26.15 6.29 -20.15
C ALA A 39 27.51 6.75 -20.69
N ILE A 40 28.57 6.90 -19.88
CA ILE A 40 29.86 7.40 -20.38
C ILE A 40 30.99 6.45 -19.98
N ASN A 41 31.47 5.66 -20.95
CA ASN A 41 32.88 5.42 -21.26
C ASN A 41 32.99 4.41 -22.42
N PHE A 42 32.81 4.88 -23.66
CA PHE A 42 33.30 4.16 -24.83
C PHE A 42 34.76 4.57 -25.06
N ASN A 43 35.69 3.79 -24.50
CA ASN A 43 37.08 3.81 -24.94
C ASN A 43 37.51 2.40 -25.37
N GLU A 44 37.46 2.22 -26.68
CA GLU A 44 38.29 1.37 -27.54
C GLU A 44 38.18 -0.18 -27.58
N LYS A 45 38.27 -0.63 -28.86
CA LYS A 45 38.70 -1.93 -29.44
C LYS A 45 37.73 -3.12 -29.47
N SER A 46 36.94 -3.14 -30.54
CA SER A 46 36.78 -4.26 -31.51
C SER A 46 37.16 -5.69 -31.03
N SER A 47 36.26 -6.36 -30.29
CA SER A 47 36.05 -7.82 -30.37
C SER A 47 34.89 -8.32 -29.49
N LYS A 48 34.12 -9.27 -30.04
CA LYS A 48 32.96 -10.02 -29.48
C LYS A 48 31.69 -9.20 -29.17
N THR A 49 31.05 -8.70 -30.23
CA THR A 49 29.71 -8.05 -30.21
C THR A 49 28.60 -8.93 -29.59
N ASN A 50 28.66 -10.26 -29.74
CA ASN A 50 27.65 -11.16 -29.17
C ASN A 50 27.65 -11.24 -27.64
N LYS A 51 28.80 -11.08 -26.97
CA LYS A 51 28.86 -11.14 -25.50
C LYS A 51 28.31 -9.84 -24.88
N VAL A 52 28.69 -8.70 -25.48
CA VAL A 52 28.19 -7.38 -25.06
C VAL A 52 26.67 -7.26 -25.28
N ASN A 53 26.14 -7.69 -26.43
CA ASN A 53 24.69 -7.67 -26.68
C ASN A 53 23.92 -8.52 -25.67
N LYS A 54 24.39 -9.75 -25.40
CA LYS A 54 23.74 -10.62 -24.41
C LYS A 54 23.78 -10.06 -22.99
N ASP A 55 24.90 -9.42 -22.60
CA ASP A 55 25.04 -8.79 -21.27
C ASP A 55 24.16 -7.53 -21.14
N VAL A 56 23.94 -6.78 -22.22
CA VAL A 56 23.01 -5.64 -22.24
C VAL A 56 21.56 -6.13 -22.18
N GLU A 57 21.17 -7.09 -23.04
CA GLU A 57 19.83 -7.69 -23.04
C GLU A 57 19.47 -8.27 -21.67
N ASN A 58 20.34 -9.10 -21.08
CA ASN A 58 20.10 -9.66 -19.75
C ASN A 58 19.95 -8.58 -18.66
N ARG A 59 20.71 -7.47 -18.77
CA ARG A 59 20.57 -6.34 -17.82
C ARG A 59 19.26 -5.59 -18.00
N VAL A 60 18.79 -5.43 -19.23
CA VAL A 60 17.49 -4.80 -19.52
C VAL A 60 16.35 -5.70 -19.01
N VAL A 61 16.38 -7.01 -19.33
CA VAL A 61 15.38 -7.98 -18.86
C VAL A 61 15.30 -8.02 -17.33
N ASN A 62 16.44 -8.11 -16.64
CA ASN A 62 16.47 -8.11 -15.17
C ASN A 62 15.92 -6.81 -14.55
N LYS A 63 16.01 -5.68 -15.25
CA LYS A 63 15.45 -4.40 -14.78
C LYS A 63 13.94 -4.34 -14.98
N GLU A 64 13.45 -4.76 -16.14
CA GLU A 64 12.02 -4.83 -16.42
C GLU A 64 11.30 -5.77 -15.45
N ASP A 65 11.90 -6.93 -15.15
CA ASP A 65 11.36 -7.88 -14.17
C ASP A 65 11.23 -7.27 -12.77
N ARG A 66 12.25 -6.51 -12.33
CA ARG A 66 12.20 -5.80 -11.04
C ARG A 66 11.14 -4.71 -11.03
N ILE A 67 11.03 -3.91 -12.07
CA ILE A 67 9.98 -2.89 -12.17
C ILE A 67 8.59 -3.54 -12.15
N ASN A 68 8.40 -4.63 -12.89
CA ASN A 68 7.15 -5.38 -12.91
C ASN A 68 6.80 -5.96 -11.54
N TYR A 69 7.78 -6.43 -10.78
CA TYR A 69 7.58 -6.88 -9.40
C TYR A 69 6.98 -5.78 -8.51
N TYR A 70 7.58 -4.58 -8.49
CA TYR A 70 7.06 -3.47 -7.68
C TYR A 70 5.71 -2.94 -8.20
N LEU A 71 5.50 -2.92 -9.51
CA LEU A 71 4.19 -2.56 -10.09
C LEU A 71 3.09 -3.52 -9.65
N ASN A 72 3.39 -4.82 -9.54
CA ASN A 72 2.44 -5.81 -9.05
C ASN A 72 2.07 -5.56 -7.57
N ILE A 73 3.04 -5.22 -6.73
CA ILE A 73 2.82 -4.84 -5.32
C ILE A 73 1.88 -3.62 -5.27
N ILE A 74 2.22 -2.56 -6.01
CA ILE A 74 1.43 -1.33 -6.07
C ILE A 74 -0.03 -1.63 -6.49
N ASN A 75 -0.22 -2.40 -7.56
CA ASN A 75 -1.54 -2.71 -8.08
C ASN A 75 -2.38 -3.52 -7.08
N LYS A 76 -1.76 -4.49 -6.40
CA LYS A 76 -2.42 -5.28 -5.36
C LYS A 76 -2.84 -4.40 -4.18
N ASN A 77 -1.95 -3.59 -3.65
CA ASN A 77 -2.24 -2.72 -2.50
C ASN A 77 -3.28 -1.66 -2.85
N LYS A 78 -3.18 -1.01 -4.02
CA LYS A 78 -4.21 -0.07 -4.49
C LYS A 78 -5.59 -0.71 -4.63
N THR A 79 -5.64 -1.94 -5.13
CA THR A 79 -6.90 -2.69 -5.25
C THR A 79 -7.52 -2.93 -3.87
N ILE A 80 -6.71 -3.33 -2.89
CA ILE A 80 -7.19 -3.60 -1.52
C ILE A 80 -7.65 -2.31 -0.84
N ILE A 81 -6.84 -1.24 -0.88
CA ILE A 81 -7.22 0.09 -0.39
C ILE A 81 -8.54 0.53 -1.02
N LYS A 82 -8.71 0.34 -2.33
CA LYS A 82 -9.94 0.73 -3.01
C LYS A 82 -11.16 -0.05 -2.54
N LYS A 83 -11.01 -1.34 -2.23
CA LYS A 83 -12.08 -2.14 -1.63
C LYS A 83 -12.43 -1.63 -0.24
N ILE A 84 -11.43 -1.28 0.58
CA ILE A 84 -11.63 -0.69 1.91
C ILE A 84 -12.41 0.62 1.78
N GLU A 85 -11.94 1.56 0.95
CA GLU A 85 -12.63 2.84 0.70
C GLU A 85 -14.08 2.62 0.25
N ASN A 86 -14.32 1.69 -0.69
CA ASN A 86 -15.67 1.40 -1.16
C ASN A 86 -16.56 0.82 -0.06
N SER A 87 -16.01 -0.04 0.80
CA SER A 87 -16.75 -0.60 1.94
C SER A 87 -17.14 0.46 2.98
N THR A 88 -16.43 1.59 3.05
CA THR A 88 -16.85 2.69 3.94
C THR A 88 -18.14 3.38 3.48
N LYS A 89 -18.53 3.24 2.21
CA LYS A 89 -19.74 3.87 1.67
C LYS A 89 -21.04 3.34 2.27
N VAL A 90 -21.02 2.15 2.86
CA VAL A 90 -22.20 1.57 3.56
C VAL A 90 -22.30 2.00 5.03
N LEU A 91 -21.33 2.78 5.51
CA LEU A 91 -21.30 3.28 6.87
C LEU A 91 -22.09 4.59 6.99
N THR A 92 -22.68 4.80 8.16
CA THR A 92 -23.16 6.13 8.56
C THR A 92 -21.98 7.07 8.78
N GLN A 93 -22.21 8.39 8.75
CA GLN A 93 -21.14 9.37 8.97
C GLN A 93 -20.38 9.11 10.28
N LEU A 94 -21.11 8.87 11.37
CA LEU A 94 -20.50 8.58 12.67
C LEU A 94 -19.64 7.29 12.68
N GLU A 95 -20.10 6.24 12.00
CA GLU A 95 -19.33 5.00 11.85
C GLU A 95 -18.07 5.24 11.01
N LYS A 96 -18.18 6.03 9.95
CA LYS A 96 -17.06 6.41 9.09
C LYS A 96 -16.02 7.20 9.89
N ASP A 97 -16.42 8.22 10.63
CA ASP A 97 -15.51 9.03 11.47
C ASP A 97 -14.73 8.16 12.48
N VAL A 98 -15.40 7.19 13.10
CA VAL A 98 -14.75 6.23 14.02
C VAL A 98 -13.73 5.35 13.30
N ILE A 99 -14.07 4.82 12.12
CA ILE A 99 -13.17 3.96 11.33
C ILE A 99 -11.97 4.76 10.82
N GLU A 100 -12.18 5.95 10.27
CA GLU A 100 -11.11 6.80 9.74
C GLU A 100 -10.12 7.18 10.83
N LEU A 101 -10.61 7.68 11.98
CA LEU A 101 -9.75 8.05 13.11
C LEU A 101 -9.00 6.86 13.71
N LYS A 102 -9.54 5.64 13.56
CA LYS A 102 -8.95 4.43 14.14
C LYS A 102 -7.93 3.76 13.22
N TYR A 103 -8.19 3.73 11.91
CA TYR A 103 -7.44 2.88 10.97
C TYR A 103 -6.73 3.66 9.85
N PHE A 104 -7.25 4.82 9.44
CA PHE A 104 -6.70 5.56 8.30
C PHE A 104 -5.88 6.79 8.73
N HIS A 105 -6.05 7.24 9.97
CA HIS A 105 -5.29 8.34 10.52
C HIS A 105 -3.88 7.91 10.95
N ASN A 106 -2.88 8.71 10.61
CA ASN A 106 -1.50 8.57 11.07
C ASN A 106 -1.06 9.82 11.85
N PRO A 107 -0.66 9.74 13.14
CA PRO A 107 -0.53 8.54 13.97
C PRO A 107 -1.89 7.95 14.39
N ILE A 108 -1.97 6.63 14.52
CA ILE A 108 -3.20 5.95 14.93
C ILE A 108 -3.63 6.44 16.32
N LEU A 109 -4.88 6.90 16.42
CA LEU A 109 -5.42 7.39 17.68
C LEU A 109 -5.81 6.25 18.62
N SER A 110 -5.55 6.47 19.91
CA SER A 110 -6.04 5.60 20.96
C SER A 110 -7.55 5.75 21.14
N ARG A 111 -8.18 4.73 21.69
CA ARG A 111 -9.61 4.72 22.02
C ARG A 111 -10.05 5.93 22.85
N LYS A 112 -9.20 6.40 23.77
CA LYS A 112 -9.49 7.57 24.62
C LYS A 112 -9.46 8.87 23.83
N GLU A 113 -8.54 9.00 22.87
CA GLU A 113 -8.44 10.18 22.01
C GLU A 113 -9.62 10.27 21.03
N ILE A 114 -10.00 9.15 20.42
CA ILE A 114 -11.17 9.07 19.54
C ILE A 114 -12.44 9.44 20.32
N SER A 115 -12.60 8.88 21.52
CA SER A 115 -13.71 9.20 22.43
C SER A 115 -13.81 10.69 22.73
N ARG A 116 -12.68 11.37 23.00
CA ARG A 116 -12.63 12.82 23.22
C ARG A 116 -12.99 13.61 21.97
N LYS A 117 -12.48 13.22 20.79
CA LYS A 117 -12.76 13.92 19.52
C LYS A 117 -14.23 13.83 19.12
N ILE A 118 -14.85 12.67 19.29
CA ILE A 118 -16.25 12.41 18.87
C ILE A 118 -17.25 12.73 20.01
N GLN A 119 -16.76 13.08 21.21
CA GLN A 119 -17.58 13.37 22.39
C GLN A 119 -18.52 12.23 22.78
N LEU A 120 -18.06 10.99 22.61
CA LEU A 120 -18.78 9.77 22.98
C LEU A 120 -18.01 8.97 24.01
N THR A 121 -18.69 8.14 24.79
CA THR A 121 -18.02 7.25 25.74
C THR A 121 -17.16 6.22 25.01
N PRO A 122 -16.02 5.80 25.58
CA PRO A 122 -15.17 4.78 24.96
C PRO A 122 -15.92 3.47 24.64
N ALA A 123 -16.91 3.09 25.46
CA ALA A 123 -17.74 1.91 25.22
C ALA A 123 -18.69 2.09 24.02
N ALA A 124 -19.19 3.30 23.79
CA ALA A 124 -19.99 3.60 22.60
C ALA A 124 -19.12 3.52 21.33
N ILE A 125 -17.89 4.02 21.38
CA ILE A 125 -16.93 3.91 20.26
C ILE A 125 -16.68 2.44 19.88
N ASP A 126 -16.47 1.55 20.86
CA ASP A 126 -16.26 0.13 20.56
C ASP A 126 -17.47 -0.51 19.87
N LYS A 127 -18.68 -0.18 20.34
CA LYS A 127 -19.93 -0.68 19.72
C LYS A 127 -20.10 -0.16 18.29
N ILE A 128 -19.78 1.11 18.04
CA ILE A 128 -19.83 1.72 16.70
C ILE A 128 -18.80 1.03 15.80
N LYS A 129 -17.56 0.86 16.26
CA LYS A 129 -16.48 0.19 15.53
C LYS A 129 -16.86 -1.24 15.14
N ILE A 130 -17.36 -2.04 16.08
CA ILE A 130 -17.77 -3.43 15.83
C ILE A 130 -18.84 -3.48 14.74
N ARG A 131 -19.87 -2.65 14.87
CA ARG A 131 -20.97 -2.57 13.89
C ARG A 131 -20.48 -2.11 12.52
N ALA A 132 -19.58 -1.13 12.47
CA ALA A 132 -18.99 -0.65 11.23
C ALA A 132 -18.21 -1.76 10.51
N ILE A 133 -17.33 -2.47 11.23
CA ILE A 133 -16.57 -3.60 10.66
C ILE A 133 -17.51 -4.70 10.14
N GLN A 134 -18.57 -5.04 10.90
CA GLN A 134 -19.56 -6.03 10.45
C GLN A 134 -20.28 -5.62 9.17
N LYS A 135 -20.51 -4.32 8.94
CA LYS A 135 -21.07 -3.81 7.68
C LYS A 135 -20.05 -3.91 6.53
N MET A 136 -18.81 -3.46 6.77
CA MET A 136 -17.74 -3.48 5.77
C MET A 136 -17.37 -4.90 5.33
N MET A 137 -17.39 -5.85 6.26
CA MET A 137 -17.05 -7.26 6.06
C MET A 137 -17.80 -7.94 4.92
N LYS A 138 -19.00 -7.47 4.55
CA LYS A 138 -19.77 -8.03 3.42
C LYS A 138 -19.17 -7.69 2.05
N PHE A 139 -18.23 -6.75 1.99
CA PHE A 139 -17.68 -6.17 0.78
C PHE A 139 -16.15 -6.33 0.68
N LEU A 140 -15.54 -7.02 1.65
CA LEU A 140 -14.09 -7.25 1.77
C LEU A 140 -13.79 -8.75 1.70
#